data_AF-A0A651ERL6-F1
#
_entry.id   AF-A0A651ERL6-F1
#
_cell.length_a   1.000
_cell.length_b   1.000
_cell.length_c   1.000
_cell.angle_alpha   90.00
_cell.angle_beta   90.00
_cell.angle_gamma   90.00
#
_symmetry.space_group_name_H-M   'P 1'
#
loop_
_entity.id
_entity.type
_entity.pdbx_description
1 polymer ?
#
loop_
_entity_poly.entity_id
_entity_poly.type
_entity_poly.pdbx_seq_one_letter_code
_entity_poly.pdbx_strand_id
1 'polypeptide(L)'
;MNASFEEKSVWIHLVCVLGTFILYCLVAWSMLSSGVDTLMPFVGVFLSSVVLLVILLVAGHLLAAVTGRIEKPDERDRLIVWRSESNSAWMLVVGIFAAITAMLFSLSNVWVAHILILSLYLSQTMQYLFQIRYYRRGV
;
A
#
# COMPACT_ATOMS: atom_id res chain seq x y z
N MET A 1 -22.60 12.84 -9.17
CA MET A 1 -22.21 13.11 -7.77
C MET A 1 -20.72 13.38 -7.75
N ASN A 2 -20.30 14.55 -7.31
CA ASN A 2 -18.88 14.83 -7.12
C ASN A 2 -18.41 14.02 -5.89
N ALA A 3 -17.33 13.25 -6.03
CA ALA A 3 -16.73 12.52 -4.92
C ALA A 3 -16.33 13.50 -3.80
N SER A 4 -16.57 13.12 -2.54
CA SER A 4 -16.12 13.89 -1.36
C SER A 4 -14.59 14.02 -1.37
N PHE A 5 -14.06 15.04 -0.70
CA PHE A 5 -12.61 15.23 -0.54
C PHE A 5 -11.94 13.98 0.05
N GLU A 6 -12.61 13.29 0.99
CA GLU A 6 -12.11 12.04 1.57
C GLU A 6 -12.06 10.90 0.55
N GLU A 7 -13.11 10.71 -0.27
CA GLU A 7 -13.07 9.68 -1.32
C GLU A 7 -11.95 9.96 -2.33
N LYS A 8 -11.72 11.23 -2.70
CA LYS A 8 -10.58 11.61 -3.57
C LYS A 8 -9.23 11.31 -2.91
N SER A 9 -9.09 11.59 -1.62
CA SER A 9 -7.91 11.24 -0.82
C SER A 9 -7.63 9.74 -0.88
N VAL A 10 -8.65 8.89 -0.73
CA VAL A 10 -8.49 7.44 -0.85
C VAL A 10 -8.03 7.01 -2.24
N TRP A 11 -8.55 7.61 -3.30
CA TRP A 11 -8.08 7.36 -4.67
C TRP A 11 -6.62 7.74 -4.87
N ILE A 12 -6.18 8.87 -4.31
CA ILE A 12 -4.77 9.30 -4.36
C ILE A 12 -3.89 8.25 -3.70
N HIS A 13 -4.24 7.82 -2.48
CA HIS A 13 -3.49 6.78 -1.78
C HIS A 13 -3.42 5.49 -2.57
N LEU A 14 -4.55 5.02 -3.13
CA LEU A 14 -4.60 3.80 -3.94
C LEU A 14 -3.67 3.87 -5.15
N VAL A 15 -3.70 4.98 -5.90
CA VAL A 15 -2.86 5.16 -7.09
C VAL A 15 -1.38 5.24 -6.71
N CYS A 16 -1.03 5.98 -5.65
CA CYS A 16 0.35 6.10 -5.18
C CYS A 16 0.90 4.75 -4.68
N VAL A 17 0.12 4.00 -3.91
CA VAL A 17 0.52 2.67 -3.41
C VAL A 17 0.68 1.68 -4.56
N LEU A 18 -0.26 1.62 -5.51
CA LEU A 18 -0.14 0.74 -6.68
C LEU A 18 1.05 1.14 -7.56
N GLY A 19 1.24 2.43 -7.82
CA GLY A 19 2.35 2.92 -8.64
C GLY A 19 3.71 2.60 -8.03
N THR A 20 3.90 2.88 -6.74
CA THR A 20 5.15 2.54 -6.04
C THR A 20 5.36 1.03 -5.92
N PHE A 21 4.30 0.25 -5.70
CA PHE A 21 4.38 -1.20 -5.67
C PHE A 21 4.85 -1.79 -6.99
N ILE A 22 4.27 -1.34 -8.11
CA ILE A 22 4.66 -1.80 -9.45
C ILE A 22 6.13 -1.46 -9.71
N LEU A 23 6.56 -0.23 -9.41
CA LEU A 23 7.96 0.19 -9.58
C LEU A 23 8.91 -0.64 -8.70
N TYR A 24 8.57 -0.86 -7.44
CA TYR A 24 9.33 -1.74 -6.55
C TYR A 24 9.48 -3.13 -7.15
N CYS A 25 8.37 -3.74 -7.61
CA CYS A 25 8.40 -5.07 -8.21
C CYS A 25 9.26 -5.13 -9.47
N LEU A 26 9.20 -4.11 -10.34
CA LEU A 26 10.00 -4.06 -11.57
C LEU A 26 11.51 -3.98 -11.25
N VAL A 27 11.91 -3.12 -10.31
CA VAL A 27 13.31 -2.97 -9.90
C VAL A 27 13.79 -4.22 -9.18
N ALA A 28 13.02 -4.72 -8.21
CA ALA A 28 13.37 -5.93 -7.47
C ALA A 28 13.49 -7.14 -8.40
N TRP A 29 12.53 -7.35 -9.30
CA TRP A 29 12.58 -8.43 -10.28
C TRP A 29 13.80 -8.34 -11.20
N SER A 30 14.13 -7.14 -11.68
CA SER A 30 15.33 -6.90 -12.48
C SER A 30 16.60 -7.32 -11.72
N MET A 31 16.72 -6.96 -10.44
CA MET A 31 17.85 -7.34 -9.59
C MET A 31 17.92 -8.85 -9.33
N LEU A 32 16.78 -9.51 -9.03
CA LEU A 32 16.73 -10.96 -8.87
C LEU A 32 17.13 -11.68 -10.17
N SER A 33 16.62 -11.21 -11.32
CA SER A 33 16.95 -11.79 -12.62
C SER A 33 18.41 -11.61 -13.02
N SER A 34 19.09 -10.62 -12.43
CA SER A 34 20.53 -10.38 -12.57
C SER A 34 21.38 -11.19 -11.58
N GLY A 35 20.76 -12.04 -10.75
CA GLY A 35 21.45 -12.93 -9.81
C GLY A 35 21.73 -12.31 -8.43
N VAL A 36 21.13 -11.17 -8.09
CA VAL A 36 21.29 -10.57 -6.75
C VAL A 36 20.47 -11.39 -5.74
N ASP A 37 21.17 -12.09 -4.85
CA ASP A 37 20.59 -13.01 -3.85
C ASP A 37 20.87 -12.59 -2.39
N THR A 38 21.53 -11.45 -2.19
CA THR A 38 21.77 -10.87 -0.87
C THR A 38 20.75 -9.78 -0.56
N LEU A 39 20.47 -9.58 0.74
CA LEU A 39 19.42 -8.66 1.20
C LEU A 39 19.84 -7.19 1.12
N MET A 40 21.13 -6.90 1.31
CA MET A 40 21.64 -5.54 1.44
C MET A 40 21.31 -4.61 0.26
N PRO A 41 21.43 -5.04 -1.02
CA PRO A 41 21.05 -4.20 -2.16
C PRO A 41 19.56 -3.83 -2.19
N PHE A 42 18.67 -4.71 -1.72
CA PHE A 42 17.23 -4.46 -1.70
C PHE A 42 16.81 -3.43 -0.65
N VAL A 43 17.61 -3.21 0.39
CA VAL A 43 17.34 -2.17 1.40
C VAL A 43 17.28 -0.79 0.74
N GLY A 44 18.18 -0.51 -0.21
CA GLY A 44 18.18 0.75 -0.97
C GLY A 44 16.91 0.91 -1.82
N VAL A 45 16.44 -0.17 -2.44
CA VAL A 45 15.20 -0.19 -3.25
C VAL A 45 13.97 0.01 -2.36
N PHE A 46 13.93 -0.61 -1.19
CA PHE A 46 12.84 -0.43 -0.24
C PHE A 46 12.77 1.01 0.27
N LEU A 47 13.90 1.57 0.73
CA LEU A 47 13.95 2.95 1.23
C LEU A 47 13.60 3.97 0.15
N SER A 48 14.11 3.80 -1.08
CA SER A 48 13.76 4.68 -2.18
C SER A 48 12.28 4.59 -2.55
N SER A 49 11.66 3.41 -2.45
CA SER A 49 10.22 3.22 -2.67
C SER A 49 9.38 3.94 -1.62
N VAL A 50 9.79 3.91 -0.35
CA VAL A 50 9.13 4.65 0.73
C VAL A 50 9.24 6.16 0.49
N VAL A 51 10.43 6.67 0.17
CA VAL A 51 10.63 8.09 -0.14
C VAL A 51 9.79 8.51 -1.34
N LEU A 52 9.77 7.70 -2.40
CA LEU A 52 8.94 7.94 -3.58
C LEU A 52 7.45 7.97 -3.24
N LEU A 53 6.97 7.04 -2.40
CA LEU A 53 5.57 7.01 -1.97
C LEU A 53 5.19 8.29 -1.24
N VAL A 54 6.04 8.75 -0.31
CA VAL A 54 5.82 10.01 0.42
C VAL A 54 5.77 11.19 -0.54
N ILE A 55 6.69 11.29 -1.49
CA ILE A 55 6.71 12.36 -2.49
C ILE A 55 5.41 12.36 -3.32
N LEU A 56 4.97 11.19 -3.78
CA LEU A 56 3.75 11.06 -4.57
C LEU A 56 2.49 11.42 -3.78
N LEU A 57 2.41 11.01 -2.51
CA LEU A 57 1.29 11.37 -1.63
C LEU A 57 1.25 12.88 -1.37
N VAL A 58 2.39 13.49 -1.05
CA VAL A 58 2.47 14.96 -0.85
C VAL A 58 2.06 15.70 -2.12
N ALA A 59 2.58 15.30 -3.28
CA ALA A 59 2.21 15.91 -4.56
C ALA A 59 0.71 15.72 -4.88
N GLY A 60 0.18 14.51 -4.68
CA GLY A 60 -1.24 14.20 -4.91
C GLY A 60 -2.17 15.03 -4.02
N HIS A 61 -1.83 15.17 -2.73
CA HIS A 61 -2.60 15.99 -1.80
C HIS A 61 -2.48 17.49 -2.08
N LEU A 62 -1.31 17.98 -2.51
CA LEU A 62 -1.15 19.37 -2.91
C LEU A 62 -2.08 19.71 -4.09
N LEU A 63 -2.14 18.84 -5.11
CA LEU A 63 -3.04 18.99 -6.24
C LEU A 63 -4.51 18.92 -5.83
N ALA A 64 -4.87 18.03 -4.90
CA ALA A 64 -6.21 17.93 -4.37
C ALA A 64 -6.62 19.17 -3.56
N ALA A 65 -5.70 19.74 -2.78
CA ALA A 65 -5.94 20.94 -1.99
C ALA A 65 -6.15 22.19 -2.85
N VAL A 66 -5.44 22.31 -3.98
CA VAL A 66 -5.61 23.43 -4.92
C VAL A 66 -6.95 23.35 -5.67
N THR A 67 -7.46 22.14 -5.90
CA THR A 67 -8.67 21.91 -6.72
C THR A 67 -9.94 21.66 -5.92
N GLY A 68 -9.84 21.42 -4.61
CA GLY A 68 -10.93 21.01 -3.74
C GLY A 68 -11.19 21.97 -2.59
N ARG A 69 -12.34 21.80 -1.94
CA ARG A 69 -12.60 22.39 -0.63
C ARG A 69 -12.25 21.36 0.44
N ILE A 70 -11.47 21.76 1.42
CA ILE A 70 -11.13 20.94 2.57
C ILE A 70 -12.38 20.88 3.46
N GLU A 71 -12.93 19.68 3.64
CA GLU A 71 -14.05 19.42 4.55
C GLU A 71 -13.52 18.76 5.83
N LYS A 72 -14.21 18.96 6.94
CA LYS A 72 -13.87 18.24 8.18
C LYS A 72 -14.37 16.79 8.06
N PRO A 73 -13.57 15.80 8.47
CA PRO A 73 -13.99 14.40 8.44
C PRO A 73 -15.19 14.18 9.37
N ASP A 74 -16.17 13.43 8.90
CA ASP A 74 -17.39 13.06 9.63
C ASP A 74 -17.19 11.74 10.42
N GLU A 75 -18.08 11.43 11.34
CA GLU A 75 -18.09 10.15 12.06
C GLU A 75 -18.24 8.95 11.11
N ARG A 76 -18.94 9.14 9.98
CA ARG A 76 -19.01 8.14 8.91
C ARG A 76 -17.62 7.82 8.34
N ASP A 77 -16.81 8.84 8.07
CA ASP A 77 -15.47 8.65 7.48
C ASP A 77 -14.57 7.87 8.44
N ARG A 78 -14.65 8.18 9.75
CA ARG A 78 -13.93 7.43 10.79
C ARG A 78 -14.37 5.96 10.84
N LEU A 79 -15.68 5.70 10.76
CA LEU A 79 -16.21 4.34 10.72
C LEU A 79 -15.74 3.56 9.48
N ILE A 80 -15.71 4.21 8.31
CA ILE A 80 -15.22 3.63 7.05
C ILE A 80 -13.75 3.23 7.19
N VAL A 81 -12.92 4.13 7.73
CA VAL A 81 -11.50 3.86 7.96
C VAL A 81 -11.34 2.66 8.90
N TRP A 82 -11.95 2.67 10.07
CA TRP A 82 -11.85 1.57 11.03
C TRP A 82 -12.30 0.22 10.47
N ARG A 83 -13.42 0.19 9.76
CA ARG A 83 -13.92 -1.06 9.15
C ARG A 83 -13.00 -1.55 8.03
N SER A 84 -12.46 -0.64 7.22
CA SER A 84 -11.50 -0.99 6.16
C SER A 84 -10.18 -1.52 6.72
N GLU A 85 -9.67 -0.94 7.81
CA GLU A 85 -8.46 -1.39 8.51
C GLU A 85 -8.64 -2.77 9.10
N SER A 86 -9.73 -2.99 9.83
CA SER A 86 -10.03 -4.31 10.43
C SER A 86 -10.11 -5.42 9.37
N ASN A 87 -10.75 -5.14 8.22
CA ASN A 87 -10.91 -6.13 7.17
C ASN A 87 -9.63 -6.37 6.37
N SER A 88 -8.85 -5.32 6.09
CA SER A 88 -7.59 -5.44 5.36
C SER A 88 -6.48 -6.08 6.19
N ALA A 89 -6.49 -5.91 7.52
CA ALA A 89 -5.51 -6.51 8.42
C ALA A 89 -5.40 -8.04 8.27
N TRP A 90 -6.49 -8.73 7.92
CA TRP A 90 -6.46 -10.17 7.64
C TRP A 90 -5.53 -10.52 6.46
N MET A 91 -5.41 -9.66 5.45
CA MET A 91 -4.48 -9.85 4.34
C MET A 91 -3.02 -9.83 4.82
N LEU A 92 -2.68 -8.88 5.70
CA LEU A 92 -1.35 -8.82 6.31
C LEU A 92 -1.07 -10.06 7.17
N VAL A 93 -2.04 -10.48 7.99
CA VAL A 93 -1.91 -11.70 8.82
C VAL A 93 -1.61 -12.92 7.94
N VAL A 94 -2.36 -13.13 6.86
CA VAL A 94 -2.10 -14.22 5.91
C VAL A 94 -0.69 -14.14 5.34
N GLY A 95 -0.21 -12.94 4.99
CA GLY A 95 1.14 -12.74 4.48
C GLY A 95 2.24 -13.01 5.52
N ILE A 96 2.02 -12.67 6.78
CA ILE A 96 2.92 -13.02 7.89
C ILE A 96 3.01 -14.55 8.05
N PHE A 97 1.87 -15.25 8.02
CA PHE A 97 1.87 -16.72 8.05
C PHE A 97 2.59 -17.33 6.83
N ALA A 98 2.43 -16.73 5.64
CA ALA A 98 3.17 -17.14 4.46
C ALA A 98 4.69 -16.93 4.62
N ALA A 99 5.12 -15.82 5.22
CA ALA A 99 6.53 -15.55 5.48
C ALA A 99 7.12 -16.52 6.52
N ILE A 100 6.39 -16.81 7.61
CA ILE A 100 6.79 -17.81 8.62
C ILE A 100 6.93 -19.19 7.95
N THR A 101 5.95 -19.57 7.12
CA THR A 101 5.98 -20.82 6.37
C THR A 101 7.19 -20.89 5.44
N ALA A 102 7.50 -19.80 4.73
CA ALA A 102 8.70 -19.71 3.89
C ALA A 102 9.99 -19.91 4.69
N MET A 103 10.07 -19.37 5.91
CA MET A 103 11.21 -19.60 6.82
C MET A 103 11.31 -21.06 7.25
N LEU A 104 10.18 -21.74 7.55
CA LEU A 104 10.16 -23.16 7.88
C LEU A 104 10.67 -24.03 6.73
N PHE A 105 10.43 -23.63 5.48
CA PHE A 105 10.97 -24.28 4.28
C PHE A 105 12.39 -23.84 3.93
N SER A 106 13.08 -23.08 4.79
CA SER A 106 14.44 -22.57 4.56
C SER A 106 14.59 -21.78 3.25
N LEU A 107 13.54 -21.06 2.84
CA LEU A 107 13.67 -20.11 1.73
C LEU A 107 14.68 -19.01 2.10
N SER A 108 15.36 -18.47 1.08
CA SER A 108 16.33 -17.41 1.32
C SER A 108 15.67 -16.18 1.96
N ASN A 109 16.43 -15.47 2.79
CA ASN A 109 15.95 -14.28 3.49
C ASN A 109 15.43 -13.19 2.52
N VAL A 110 15.95 -13.17 1.28
CA VAL A 110 15.45 -12.30 0.21
C VAL A 110 14.00 -12.61 -0.11
N TRP A 111 13.62 -13.87 -0.31
CA TRP A 111 12.23 -14.24 -0.59
C TRP A 111 11.30 -13.93 0.58
N VAL A 112 11.74 -14.22 1.81
CA VAL A 112 10.97 -13.89 3.02
C VAL A 112 10.70 -12.38 3.10
N ALA A 113 11.70 -11.55 2.83
CA ALA A 113 11.53 -10.09 2.80
C ALA A 113 10.53 -9.64 1.72
N HIS A 114 10.60 -10.19 0.51
CA HIS A 114 9.67 -9.85 -0.56
C HIS A 114 8.23 -10.31 -0.26
N ILE A 115 8.03 -11.45 0.41
CA ILE A 115 6.71 -11.91 0.85
C ILE A 115 6.11 -10.92 1.86
N LEU A 116 6.92 -10.46 2.83
CA LEU A 116 6.47 -9.46 3.81
C LEU A 116 6.11 -8.14 3.13
N ILE A 117 6.96 -7.63 2.25
CA ILE A 117 6.70 -6.38 1.51
C ILE A 117 5.44 -6.52 0.64
N LEU A 118 5.30 -7.63 -0.09
CA LEU A 118 4.11 -7.94 -0.88
C LEU A 118 2.85 -7.92 -0.01
N SER A 119 2.88 -8.57 1.16
CA SER A 119 1.74 -8.61 2.07
C SER A 119 1.34 -7.23 2.58
N LEU A 120 2.32 -6.36 2.83
CA LEU A 120 2.12 -5.00 3.29
C LEU A 120 1.43 -4.17 2.20
N TYR A 121 1.94 -4.22 0.96
CA TYR A 121 1.34 -3.54 -0.19
C TYR A 121 -0.07 -4.06 -0.52
N LEU A 122 -0.30 -5.37 -0.48
CA LEU A 122 -1.62 -5.96 -0.71
C LEU A 122 -2.61 -5.57 0.38
N SER A 123 -2.20 -5.58 1.65
CA SER A 123 -3.03 -5.14 2.77
C SER A 123 -3.46 -3.68 2.59
N GLN A 124 -2.52 -2.78 2.30
CA GLN A 124 -2.81 -1.36 2.08
C GLN A 124 -3.73 -1.15 0.86
N THR A 125 -3.47 -1.86 -0.24
CA THR A 125 -4.32 -1.81 -1.43
C THR A 125 -5.75 -2.27 -1.10
N MET A 126 -5.91 -3.37 -0.38
CA MET A 126 -7.23 -3.86 0.04
C MET A 126 -7.94 -2.88 0.97
N GLN A 127 -7.21 -2.22 1.88
CA GLN A 127 -7.76 -1.18 2.75
C GLN A 127 -8.42 -0.07 1.92
N TYR A 128 -7.71 0.51 0.96
CA TYR A 128 -8.25 1.58 0.13
C TYR A 128 -9.37 1.12 -0.80
N LEU A 129 -9.28 -0.11 -1.34
CA LEU A 129 -10.38 -0.70 -2.11
C LEU A 129 -11.64 -0.87 -1.27
N PHE A 130 -11.53 -1.30 0.00
CA PHE A 130 -12.65 -1.39 0.91
C PHE A 130 -13.20 0.00 1.25
N GLN A 131 -12.36 1.02 1.47
CA GLN A 131 -12.83 2.38 1.70
C GLN A 131 -13.65 2.90 0.50
N ILE A 132 -13.14 2.78 -0.72
CA ILE A 132 -13.86 3.14 -1.95
C ILE A 132 -15.18 2.36 -2.04
N ARG A 133 -15.16 1.06 -1.71
CA ARG A 133 -16.35 0.21 -1.70
C ARG A 133 -17.40 0.71 -0.71
N TYR A 134 -17.00 1.15 0.48
CA TYR A 134 -17.89 1.66 1.53
C TYR A 134 -18.44 3.05 1.19
N TYR A 135 -17.58 3.95 0.69
CA TYR A 135 -18.01 5.27 0.18
C TYR A 135 -19.11 5.14 -0.88
N ARG A 136 -18.94 4.23 -1.85
CA ARG A 136 -19.95 3.99 -2.90
C ARG A 136 -21.21 3.29 -2.42
N ARG A 137 -21.17 2.60 -1.28
CA ARG A 137 -22.33 1.91 -0.69
C ARG A 137 -23.07 2.75 0.35
N GLY A 138 -22.54 3.92 0.71
CA GLY A 138 -23.15 4.82 1.70
C GLY A 138 -23.17 4.24 3.12
N VAL A 139 -22.22 3.36 3.43
CA VAL A 139 -22.05 2.73 4.75
C VAL A 139 -21.25 3.63 5.67
#